data_AF-A0A438FYP1-F1
#
_entry.id   AF-A0A438FYP1-F1
#
_cell.length_a   1.000
_cell.length_b   1.000
_cell.length_c   1.000
_cell.angle_alpha   90.00
_cell.angle_beta   90.00
_cell.angle_gamma   90.00
#
_symmetry.space_group_name_H-M   'P 1'
#
loop_
_entity.id
_entity.type
_entity.pdbx_description
1 polymer ?
#
loop_
_entity_poly.entity_id
_entity_poly.type
_entity_poly.pdbx_seq_one_letter_code
_entity_poly.pdbx_strand_id
1 'polypeptide(L)'
;MKYLSWILMWFEAISRLRINLDKSELIPVGCVENVKALAVELGCKVGRLPSSYLGLPLGAPFKFMATWDGVEKRFRKRLDNQIEVRADSERFFAGKWGS
;
A
#
# COMPACT_ATOMS: atom_id res chain seq x y z
N MET A 1 -20.25 15.49 8.64
CA MET A 1 -18.91 15.37 8.03
C MET A 1 -17.92 16.47 8.41
N LYS A 2 -18.35 17.60 8.98
CA LYS A 2 -17.47 18.72 9.39
C LYS A 2 -16.22 18.28 10.15
N TYR A 3 -16.32 17.37 11.13
CA TYR A 3 -15.15 16.92 11.91
C TYR A 3 -14.06 16.25 11.07
N LEU A 4 -14.42 15.42 10.10
CA LEU A 4 -13.44 14.73 9.25
C LEU A 4 -12.73 15.72 8.33
N SER A 5 -13.48 16.62 7.68
CA SER A 5 -12.90 17.69 6.86
C SER A 5 -11.98 18.60 7.69
N TRP A 6 -12.34 18.89 8.93
CA TRP A 6 -11.50 19.66 9.85
C TRP A 6 -10.21 18.93 10.22
N ILE A 7 -10.26 17.63 10.51
CA ILE A 7 -9.07 16.81 10.78
C ILE A 7 -8.13 16.81 9.57
N LEU A 8 -8.66 16.62 8.37
CA LEU A 8 -7.88 16.63 7.14
C LEU A 8 -7.24 18.00 6.89
N MET A 9 -7.99 19.08 7.10
CA MET A 9 -7.47 20.45 7.01
C MET A 9 -6.33 20.70 8.02
N TRP A 10 -6.50 20.30 9.28
CA TRP A 10 -5.45 20.44 10.30
C TRP A 10 -4.23 19.58 9.98
N PHE A 11 -4.43 18.37 9.44
CA PHE A 11 -3.33 17.54 8.97
C PHE A 11 -2.52 18.24 7.88
N GLU A 12 -3.16 18.82 6.85
CA GLU A 12 -2.46 19.59 5.81
C GLU A 12 -1.72 20.79 6.40
N ALA A 13 -2.36 21.53 7.31
CA ALA A 13 -1.78 22.71 7.96
C ALA A 13 -0.53 22.37 8.79
N ILE A 14 -0.56 21.29 9.57
CA ILE A 14 0.54 20.88 10.45
C ILE A 14 1.66 20.19 9.68
N SER A 15 1.31 19.27 8.77
CA SER A 15 2.30 18.50 8.00
C SER A 15 2.92 19.28 6.84
N ARG A 16 2.28 20.38 6.42
CA ARG A 16 2.59 21.12 5.18
C ARG A 16 2.55 20.23 3.93
N LEU A 17 1.80 19.13 4.00
CA LEU A 17 1.53 18.26 2.86
C LEU A 17 0.17 18.57 2.27
N ARG A 18 -0.04 18.16 1.03
CA ARG A 18 -1.33 18.21 0.35
C ARG A 18 -1.90 16.82 0.18
N ILE A 19 -3.15 16.64 0.58
CA ILE A 19 -3.87 15.37 0.44
C ILE A 19 -4.20 15.16 -1.03
N ASN A 20 -3.92 13.95 -1.53
CA ASN A 20 -4.26 13.57 -2.89
C ASN A 20 -5.62 12.84 -2.90
N LEU A 21 -6.69 13.62 -3.03
CA LEU A 21 -8.05 13.09 -3.03
C LEU A 21 -8.35 12.19 -4.26
N ASP A 22 -7.64 12.38 -5.38
CA ASP A 22 -7.79 11.53 -6.57
C ASP A 22 -7.31 10.08 -6.35
N LYS A 23 -6.34 9.90 -5.44
CA LYS A 23 -5.80 8.61 -5.01
C LYS A 23 -6.43 8.10 -3.72
N SER A 24 -7.10 8.97 -2.95
CA SER A 24 -7.78 8.58 -1.72
C SER A 24 -9.10 7.90 -2.02
N GLU A 25 -9.39 6.83 -1.27
CA GLU A 25 -10.63 6.10 -1.34
C GLU A 25 -11.28 5.98 0.04
N LEU A 26 -12.59 6.21 0.11
CA LEU A 26 -13.41 5.95 1.28
C LEU A 26 -13.96 4.53 1.19
N ILE A 27 -13.49 3.64 2.05
CA ILE A 27 -13.90 2.23 2.09
C ILE A 27 -14.86 2.05 3.28
N PRO A 28 -16.14 1.67 3.05
CA PRO A 28 -17.05 1.38 4.15
C PRO A 28 -16.67 0.05 4.81
N VAL A 29 -16.67 0.04 6.15
CA VAL A 29 -16.47 -1.17 6.95
C VAL A 29 -17.79 -1.48 7.67
N GLY A 30 -18.43 -2.59 7.29
CA GLY A 30 -19.76 -2.96 7.79
C GLY A 30 -20.91 -2.30 7.01
N CYS A 31 -22.09 -2.23 7.62
CA CYS A 31 -23.28 -1.63 7.01
C CYS A 31 -23.30 -0.12 7.27
N VAL A 32 -22.77 0.66 6.32
CA VAL A 32 -22.72 2.12 6.39
C VAL A 32 -23.61 2.70 5.30
N GLU A 33 -24.75 3.25 5.70
CA GLU A 33 -25.61 4.01 4.81
C GLU A 33 -24.93 5.34 4.44
N ASN A 34 -25.14 5.82 3.20
CA ASN A 34 -24.66 7.11 2.68
C ASN A 34 -23.17 7.25 2.31
N VAL A 35 -22.37 6.17 2.26
CA VAL A 35 -20.92 6.27 1.90
C VAL A 35 -20.64 7.04 0.59
N LYS A 36 -21.55 6.97 -0.39
CA LYS A 36 -21.42 7.73 -1.65
C LYS A 36 -21.53 9.24 -1.44
N ALA A 37 -22.51 9.69 -0.65
CA ALA A 37 -22.67 11.10 -0.33
C ALA A 37 -21.45 11.62 0.44
N LEU A 38 -20.94 10.81 1.36
CA LEU A 38 -19.74 11.11 2.14
C LEU A 38 -18.49 11.26 1.27
N ALA A 39 -18.30 10.36 0.29
CA ALA A 39 -17.16 10.43 -0.62
C ALA A 39 -17.22 11.67 -1.53
N VAL A 40 -18.42 12.03 -2.01
CA VAL A 40 -18.63 13.26 -2.80
C VAL A 40 -18.31 14.51 -1.97
N GLU A 41 -18.78 14.57 -0.73
CA GLU A 41 -18.49 15.71 0.16
C GLU A 41 -16.99 15.86 0.47
N LEU A 42 -16.27 14.75 0.58
CA LEU A 42 -14.81 14.74 0.78
C LEU A 42 -14.01 14.90 -0.51
N GLY A 43 -14.65 14.78 -1.68
CA GLY A 43 -13.99 14.79 -2.99
C GLY A 43 -13.11 13.57 -3.28
N CYS A 44 -13.37 12.43 -2.64
CA CYS A 44 -12.61 11.19 -2.84
C CYS A 44 -13.46 10.08 -3.49
N LYS A 45 -12.83 8.99 -3.91
CA LYS A 45 -13.54 7.84 -4.53
C LYS A 45 -14.14 6.93 -3.48
N VAL A 46 -15.20 6.19 -3.81
CA VAL A 46 -15.68 5.09 -2.95
C VAL A 46 -14.89 3.82 -3.28
N GLY A 47 -14.14 3.30 -2.31
CA GLY A 47 -13.42 2.04 -2.43
C GLY A 47 -14.22 0.86 -1.89
N ARG A 48 -13.72 -0.36 -2.08
CA ARG A 48 -14.34 -1.61 -1.60
C ARG A 48 -13.29 -2.60 -1.11
N LEU A 49 -13.68 -3.44 -0.16
CA LEU A 49 -12.90 -4.60 0.24
C LEU A 49 -13.21 -5.81 -0.67
N PRO A 50 -12.23 -6.71 -0.89
CA PRO A 50 -10.84 -6.59 -0.46
C PRO A 50 -10.04 -5.58 -1.31
N SER A 51 -9.15 -4.81 -0.67
CA SER A 51 -8.27 -3.84 -1.34
C SER A 51 -6.80 -4.17 -1.08
N SER A 52 -5.87 -3.43 -1.68
CA SER A 52 -4.45 -3.54 -1.35
C SER A 52 -3.95 -2.27 -0.69
N TYR A 53 -3.31 -2.41 0.47
CA TYR A 53 -2.67 -1.31 1.18
C TYR A 53 -1.21 -1.66 1.46
N LEU A 54 -0.29 -0.83 0.96
CA LEU A 54 1.16 -1.08 1.05
C LEU A 54 1.61 -2.44 0.48
N GLY A 55 0.87 -2.94 -0.52
CA GLY A 55 1.07 -4.26 -1.12
C GLY A 55 0.45 -5.41 -0.31
N LEU A 56 -0.11 -5.16 0.86
CA LEU A 56 -0.79 -6.18 1.65
C LEU A 56 -2.28 -6.23 1.31
N PRO A 57 -2.89 -7.41 1.33
CA PRO A 57 -4.33 -7.56 1.14
C PRO A 57 -5.07 -7.07 2.39
N LEU A 58 -5.98 -6.11 2.19
CA LEU A 58 -6.83 -5.54 3.24
C LEU A 58 -8.26 -6.07 3.06
N GLY A 59 -8.88 -6.54 4.14
CA GLY A 59 -10.26 -7.05 4.13
C GLY A 59 -10.48 -8.35 3.36
N ALA A 60 -9.42 -8.98 2.86
CA ALA A 60 -9.48 -10.30 2.28
C ALA A 60 -9.51 -11.38 3.38
N PRO A 61 -10.14 -12.54 3.17
CA PRO A 61 -10.10 -13.63 4.13
C PRO A 61 -8.65 -14.08 4.37
N PHE A 62 -8.19 -13.95 5.62
CA PHE A 62 -6.82 -14.32 6.01
C PHE A 62 -6.50 -15.79 5.69
N LYS A 63 -7.50 -16.68 5.79
CA LYS A 63 -7.35 -18.12 5.56
C LYS A 63 -7.22 -18.51 4.08
N PHE A 64 -7.41 -17.59 3.14
CA PHE A 64 -7.36 -17.91 1.72
C PHE A 64 -5.94 -17.74 1.19
N MET A 65 -5.27 -18.84 0.87
CA MET A 65 -3.85 -18.82 0.45
C MET A 65 -3.62 -17.95 -0.79
N ALA A 66 -4.51 -18.00 -1.79
CA ALA A 66 -4.33 -17.25 -3.04
C ALA A 66 -4.33 -15.71 -2.84
N THR A 67 -4.90 -15.22 -1.72
CA THR A 67 -4.79 -13.81 -1.31
C THR A 67 -3.33 -13.37 -1.12
N TRP A 68 -2.46 -14.30 -0.73
CA TRP A 68 -1.05 -14.05 -0.39
C TRP A 68 -0.08 -14.32 -1.54
N ASP A 69 -0.51 -14.94 -2.65
CA ASP A 69 0.35 -15.26 -3.80
C ASP A 69 1.10 -14.03 -4.32
N GLY A 70 0.43 -12.88 -4.40
CA GLY A 70 1.04 -11.64 -4.85
C GLY A 70 2.10 -11.11 -3.88
N VAL A 71 1.91 -11.34 -2.58
CA VAL A 71 2.88 -11.00 -1.54
C VAL A 71 4.09 -11.92 -1.63
N GLU A 72 3.85 -13.22 -1.68
CA GLU A 72 4.87 -14.25 -1.75
C GLU A 72 5.77 -14.09 -2.99
N LYS A 73 5.18 -13.87 -4.18
CA LYS A 73 5.94 -13.60 -5.42
C LYS A 73 6.88 -12.40 -5.29
N ARG A 74 6.46 -11.33 -4.61
CA ARG A 74 7.32 -10.15 -4.39
C ARG A 74 8.46 -10.44 -3.42
N PHE A 75 8.21 -11.24 -2.38
CA PHE A 75 9.28 -11.67 -1.47
C PHE A 75 10.29 -12.57 -2.17
N ARG A 76 9.83 -13.56 -2.96
CA ARG A 76 10.72 -14.40 -3.77
C ARG A 76 11.61 -13.57 -4.70
N LYS A 77 11.00 -12.66 -5.47
CA LYS A 77 11.76 -11.77 -6.38
C LYS A 77 12.83 -10.94 -5.65
N ARG A 78 12.52 -10.41 -4.45
CA ARG A 78 13.51 -9.65 -3.66
C ARG A 78 14.65 -10.54 -3.16
N LEU A 79 14.34 -11.77 -2.77
CA LEU A 79 15.33 -12.75 -2.32
C LEU A 79 16.25 -13.15 -3.48
N ASP A 80 15.69 -13.46 -4.64
CA ASP A 80 16.44 -13.83 -5.84
C ASP A 80 17.41 -12.69 -6.24
N ASN A 81 16.91 -11.46 -6.28
CA ASN A 81 17.74 -10.28 -6.57
C ASN A 81 18.88 -10.10 -5.57
N GLN A 82 18.66 -10.40 -4.27
CA GLN A 82 19.73 -10.31 -3.27
C GLN A 82 20.79 -11.40 -3.43
N ILE A 83 20.38 -12.61 -3.81
CA ILE A 83 21.30 -13.72 -4.09
C ILE A 83 22.17 -13.38 -5.31
N GLU A 84 21.59 -12.81 -6.36
CA GLU A 84 22.32 -12.39 -7.56
C GLU A 84 23.36 -11.31 -7.23
N VAL A 85 22.96 -10.25 -6.50
CA VAL A 85 23.88 -9.19 -6.06
C VAL A 85 25.04 -9.76 -5.21
N ARG A 86 24.75 -10.72 -4.33
CA ARG A 86 25.77 -11.39 -3.52
C ARG A 86 26.74 -12.19 -4.40
N ALA A 87 26.23 -12.96 -5.35
CA ALA A 87 27.05 -13.77 -6.26
C ALA A 87 27.96 -12.89 -7.13
N ASP A 88 27.43 -11.77 -7.64
CA ASP A 88 28.20 -10.81 -8.43
C ASP A 88 29.31 -10.14 -7.60
N SER A 89 29.01 -9.80 -6.34
CA SER A 89 30.01 -9.30 -5.40
C SER A 89 31.12 -10.32 -5.16
N GLU A 90 30.79 -11.59 -4.89
CA GLU A 90 31.77 -12.66 -4.68
C GLU A 90 32.65 -12.88 -5.92
N ARG A 91 32.07 -12.87 -7.13
CA ARG A 91 32.82 -12.93 -8.40
C ARG A 91 33.75 -11.75 -8.59
N PHE A 92 33.31 -10.54 -8.25
CA PHE A 92 34.14 -9.35 -8.33
C PHE A 92 35.35 -9.43 -7.39
N PHE A 93 35.16 -9.86 -6.15
CA PHE A 93 36.26 -10.04 -5.19
C PHE A 93 37.23 -11.15 -5.63
N ALA A 94 36.72 -12.29 -6.10
CA ALA A 94 37.54 -13.38 -6.61
C ALA A 94 38.40 -12.95 -7.81
N GLY A 95 37.82 -12.19 -8.76
CA GLY A 95 38.56 -11.67 -9.92
C GLY A 95 39.56 -10.56 -9.60
N LYS A 96 39.38 -9.82 -8.50
CA LYS A 96 40.25 -8.69 -8.13
C LYS A 96 41.46 -9.06 -7.29
N TRP A 97 41.38 -10.16 -6.52
CA TRP A 97 42.41 -10.56 -5.57
C TRP A 97 42.89 -12.02 -5.75
N GLY A 98 42.34 -12.74 -6.74
CA GLY A 98 42.67 -14.14 -7.03
C GLY A 98 43.84 -14.34 -8.02
N SER A 99 44.76 -13.38 -8.14
CA SER A 99 46.01 -13.51 -8.94
C SER A 99 47.22 -13.11 -8.12
#